data_AF-A0A847S1J7-F1
#
_entry.id   AF-A0A847S1J7-F1
#
_cell.length_a   1.000
_cell.length_b   1.000
_cell.length_c   1.000
_cell.angle_alpha   90.00
_cell.angle_beta   90.00
_cell.angle_gamma   90.00
#
_symmetry.space_group_name_H-M   'P 1'
#
loop_
_entity.id
_entity.type
_entity.pdbx_description
1 polymer ?
#
loop_
_entity_poly.entity_id
_entity_poly.type
_entity_poly.pdbx_seq_one_letter_code
_entity_poly.pdbx_strand_id
1 'polypeptide(L)'
;MNITLQHPFTNAAGQRIETLTIKRLKRGDLKAAHRHSKEDAEQEDFLFARMTGLLLEDLDLLDIADSKALTDAFRDMVVGGESSASTGSGSADSATDTAL
;
A
#
# COMPACT_ATOMS: atom_id res chain seq x y z
N MET A 1 -2.76 -8.27 -7.23
CA MET A 1 -2.36 -6.91 -7.68
C MET A 1 -0.85 -6.87 -7.63
N ASN A 2 -0.21 -6.10 -8.51
CA ASN A 2 1.24 -5.96 -8.49
C ASN A 2 1.61 -4.49 -8.35
N ILE A 3 2.67 -4.20 -7.61
CA ILE A 3 3.27 -2.86 -7.51
C ILE A 3 4.68 -2.97 -8.06
N THR A 4 4.97 -2.28 -9.15
CA THR A 4 6.34 -2.15 -9.66
C THR A 4 7.09 -1.17 -8.78
N LEU A 5 8.27 -1.56 -8.30
CA LEU A 5 9.09 -0.75 -7.41
C LEU A 5 9.80 0.36 -8.18
N GLN A 6 9.80 1.57 -7.61
CA GLN A 6 10.60 2.69 -8.10
C GLN A 6 12.07 2.50 -7.77
N HIS A 7 12.37 1.87 -6.64
CA HIS A 7 13.71 1.57 -6.17
C HIS A 7 13.87 0.06 -5.91
N PRO A 8 14.10 -0.74 -6.96
CA PRO A 8 14.32 -2.17 -6.80
C PRO A 8 15.55 -2.48 -5.94
N PHE A 9 15.41 -3.46 -5.05
CA PHE A 9 16.45 -3.88 -4.11
C PHE A 9 16.83 -5.35 -4.34
N THR A 10 17.90 -5.78 -3.69
CA THR A 10 18.30 -7.20 -3.65
C THR A 10 18.15 -7.68 -2.22
N ASN A 11 17.38 -8.74 -2.02
CA ASN A 11 17.09 -9.27 -0.69
C ASN A 11 18.25 -10.07 -0.10
N ALA A 12 18.13 -10.53 1.15
CA ALA A 12 19.18 -11.30 1.83
C ALA A 12 19.53 -12.61 1.11
N ALA A 13 18.59 -13.18 0.34
CA ALA A 13 18.79 -14.36 -0.49
C ALA A 13 19.47 -14.07 -1.85
N GLY A 14 19.86 -12.82 -2.13
CA GLY A 14 20.47 -12.42 -3.39
C GLY A 14 19.48 -12.27 -4.55
N GLN A 15 18.18 -12.28 -4.28
CA GLN A 15 17.13 -12.12 -5.28
C GLN A 15 16.84 -10.65 -5.54
N ARG A 16 16.87 -10.25 -6.81
CA ARG A 16 16.47 -8.91 -7.25
C ARG A 16 14.95 -8.80 -7.19
N ILE A 17 14.44 -7.88 -6.38
CA ILE A 17 13.01 -7.61 -6.24
C ILE A 17 12.70 -6.32 -6.97
N GLU A 18 11.92 -6.42 -8.05
CA GLU A 18 11.49 -5.28 -8.88
C GLU A 18 9.98 -5.04 -8.80
N THR A 19 9.24 -6.00 -8.25
CA THR A 19 7.77 -5.95 -8.19
C THR A 19 7.29 -6.67 -6.94
N LEU A 20 6.39 -6.03 -6.19
CA LEU A 20 5.68 -6.65 -5.07
C LEU A 20 4.40 -7.29 -5.58
N THR A 21 4.24 -8.59 -5.30
CA THR A 21 2.98 -9.30 -5.55
C THR A 21 2.07 -9.12 -4.33
N ILE A 22 0.99 -8.36 -4.48
CA ILE A 22 0.05 -8.04 -3.41
C ILE A 22 -1.09 -9.07 -3.38
N LYS A 23 -1.16 -9.81 -2.28
CA LYS A 23 -2.22 -10.76 -1.95
C LYS A 23 -3.27 -10.10 -1.06
N ARG A 24 -4.55 -10.34 -1.34
CA ARG A 24 -5.66 -9.88 -0.49
C ARG A 24 -5.61 -10.60 0.86
N LEU A 25 -5.48 -9.83 1.93
CA LEU A 25 -5.53 -10.32 3.31
C LEU A 25 -6.97 -10.68 3.70
N LYS A 26 -7.11 -11.63 4.62
CA LYS A 26 -8.39 -12.10 5.18
C LYS A 26 -8.45 -11.81 6.68
N ARG A 27 -9.63 -11.95 7.28
CA ARG A 27 -9.79 -11.81 8.75
C ARG A 27 -8.91 -12.78 9.56
N GLY A 28 -8.53 -13.92 8.96
CA GLY A 28 -7.56 -14.84 9.56
C GLY A 28 -6.17 -14.24 9.73
N ASP A 29 -5.77 -13.34 8.84
CA ASP A 29 -4.48 -12.65 8.89
C ASP A 29 -4.46 -11.60 10.01
N LEU A 30 -5.54 -10.84 10.16
CA LEU A 30 -5.72 -9.92 11.31
C LEU A 30 -5.64 -10.67 12.65
N LYS A 31 -6.33 -11.80 12.78
CA LYS A 31 -6.25 -12.65 13.98
C LYS A 31 -4.83 -13.17 14.23
N ALA A 32 -4.05 -13.38 13.18
CA ALA A 32 -2.67 -13.82 13.32
C ALA A 32 -1.74 -12.66 13.69
N ALA A 33 -1.94 -11.46 13.15
CA ALA A 33 -1.21 -10.25 13.54
C ALA A 33 -1.42 -9.95 15.04
N HIS A 34 -2.65 -9.92 15.52
CA HIS A 34 -2.96 -9.75 16.95
C HIS A 34 -2.36 -10.82 17.88
N ARG A 35 -1.99 -11.99 17.34
CA ARG A 35 -1.27 -13.04 18.07
C ARG A 35 0.25 -12.89 17.97
N HIS A 36 0.74 -12.26 16.91
CA HIS A 36 2.15 -12.00 16.69
C HIS A 36 2.67 -10.94 17.65
N SER A 37 1.95 -9.83 17.81
CA SER A 37 2.34 -8.76 18.73
C SER A 37 1.14 -8.03 19.35
N LYS A 38 1.42 -7.26 20.40
CA LYS A 38 0.50 -6.27 21.01
C LYS A 38 0.74 -4.86 20.50
N GLU A 39 1.90 -4.60 19.90
CA GLU A 39 2.24 -3.31 19.33
C GLU A 39 1.63 -3.19 17.93
N ASP A 40 1.00 -2.06 17.63
CA ASP A 40 0.29 -1.88 16.36
C ASP A 40 1.24 -1.83 15.17
N ALA A 41 2.43 -1.25 15.34
CA ALA A 41 3.47 -1.21 14.30
C ALA A 41 3.91 -2.62 13.90
N GLU A 42 4.26 -3.47 14.88
CA GLU A 42 4.69 -4.85 14.62
C GLU A 42 3.55 -5.70 14.01
N GLN A 43 2.30 -5.41 14.36
CA GLN A 43 1.14 -6.06 13.74
C GLN A 43 1.00 -5.65 12.27
N GLU A 44 1.21 -4.38 11.94
CA GLU A 44 1.14 -3.87 10.57
C GLU A 44 2.28 -4.46 9.71
N ASP A 45 3.52 -4.45 10.21
CA ASP A 45 4.66 -5.04 9.51
C ASP A 45 4.43 -6.53 9.20
N PHE A 46 3.83 -7.26 10.15
CA PHE A 46 3.45 -8.65 9.95
C PHE A 46 2.36 -8.84 8.89
N LEU A 47 1.40 -7.91 8.80
CA LEU A 47 0.39 -7.91 7.74
C LEU A 47 1.02 -7.60 6.39
N PHE A 48 1.99 -6.69 6.30
CA PHE A 48 2.74 -6.42 5.08
C PHE A 48 3.54 -7.63 4.61
N ALA A 49 4.22 -8.33 5.52
CA ALA A 49 4.93 -9.57 5.20
C ALA A 49 3.98 -10.64 4.63
N ARG A 50 2.81 -10.80 5.25
CA ARG A 50 1.74 -11.70 4.74
C ARG A 50 1.20 -11.26 3.39
N MET A 51 1.08 -9.96 3.17
CA MET A 51 0.50 -9.35 1.97
C MET A 51 1.41 -9.50 0.76
N THR A 52 2.72 -9.30 0.93
CA THR A 52 3.73 -9.37 -0.13
C THR A 52 4.34 -10.76 -0.28
N GLY A 53 4.35 -11.55 0.80
CA GLY A 53 5.10 -12.80 0.90
C GLY A 53 6.60 -12.60 1.18
N LEU A 54 7.05 -11.38 1.46
CA LEU A 54 8.41 -11.08 1.87
C LEU A 54 8.60 -11.30 3.37
N LEU A 55 9.85 -11.51 3.77
CA LEU A 55 10.24 -11.50 5.18
C LEU A 55 10.24 -10.07 5.72
N LEU A 56 10.13 -9.91 7.04
CA LEU A 56 10.22 -8.59 7.70
C LEU A 56 11.54 -7.89 7.37
N GLU A 57 12.66 -8.60 7.44
CA GLU A 57 13.99 -8.10 7.08
C GLU A 57 14.11 -7.64 5.62
N ASP A 58 13.32 -8.22 4.71
CA ASP A 58 13.31 -7.81 3.31
C ASP A 58 12.43 -6.57 3.09
N LEU A 59 11.41 -6.36 3.94
CA LEU A 59 10.58 -5.15 3.90
C LEU A 59 11.37 -3.91 4.37
N ASP A 60 12.32 -4.07 5.28
CA ASP A 60 13.20 -3.00 5.76
C ASP A 60 14.09 -2.42 4.65
N LEU A 61 14.27 -3.17 3.55
CA LEU A 61 15.05 -2.74 2.38
C LEU A 61 14.22 -1.92 1.38
N LEU A 62 12.90 -1.79 1.59
CA LEU A 62 12.06 -0.96 0.73
C LEU A 62 12.45 0.51 0.87
N ASP A 63 12.56 1.18 -0.28
CA ASP A 63 12.61 2.63 -0.28
C ASP A 63 11.31 3.21 0.29
N ILE A 64 11.39 4.38 0.92
CA ILE A 64 10.26 5.05 1.56
C ILE A 64 9.12 5.31 0.56
N ALA A 65 9.43 5.62 -0.70
CA ALA A 65 8.41 5.82 -1.74
C ALA A 65 7.65 4.53 -2.06
N ASP A 66 8.34 3.40 -2.08
CA ASP A 66 7.75 2.09 -2.34
C ASP A 66 7.00 1.54 -1.11
N SER A 67 7.51 1.81 0.09
CA SER A 67 6.81 1.53 1.36
C SER A 67 5.49 2.29 1.43
N LYS A 68 5.48 3.57 1.04
CA LYS A 68 4.23 4.34 0.93
C LYS A 68 3.23 3.69 -0.04
N ALA A 69 3.68 3.25 -1.21
CA ALA A 69 2.79 2.58 -2.18
C ALA A 69 2.20 1.28 -1.61
N LEU A 70 2.97 0.56 -0.80
CA LEU A 70 2.50 -0.64 -0.09
C LEU A 70 1.42 -0.30 0.95
N THR A 71 1.64 0.75 1.75
CA THR A 71 0.66 1.23 2.73
C THR A 71 -0.63 1.68 2.06
N ASP A 72 -0.55 2.41 0.95
CA ASP A 72 -1.72 2.89 0.20
C ASP A 72 -2.54 1.68 -0.32
N ALA A 73 -1.88 0.65 -0.87
CA ALA A 73 -2.55 -0.57 -1.31
C ALA A 73 -3.23 -1.34 -0.16
N PHE A 74 -2.65 -1.32 1.05
CA PHE A 74 -3.29 -1.90 2.23
C PHE A 74 -4.54 -1.11 2.64
N ARG A 75 -4.47 0.22 2.66
CA ARG A 75 -5.62 1.09 3.01
C ARG A 75 -6.80 0.89 2.06
N ASP A 76 -6.54 0.83 0.76
CA ASP A 76 -7.57 0.56 -0.25
C ASP A 76 -8.31 -0.76 0.00
N MET A 77 -7.58 -1.76 0.54
CA MET A 77 -8.15 -3.06 0.88
C MET A 77 -9.07 -3.00 2.10
N VAL A 78 -8.75 -2.17 3.10
CA VAL A 78 -9.53 -2.01 4.33
C VAL A 78 -10.83 -1.25 4.09
N VAL A 79 -10.79 -0.21 3.24
CA VAL A 79 -11.96 0.64 2.96
C VAL A 79 -12.99 -0.05 2.04
N GLY A 80 -12.61 -1.14 1.38
CA GLY A 80 -13.53 -1.91 0.51
C GLY A 80 -13.37 -1.64 -0.98
N GLY A 81 -12.27 -1.00 -1.41
CA GLY A 81 -11.84 -0.92 -2.81
C GLY A 81 -12.90 -0.45 -3.80
N GLU A 82 -13.33 0.81 -3.70
CA GLU A 82 -13.84 1.55 -4.85
C GLU A 82 -12.76 2.57 -5.23
N SER A 83 -12.08 2.34 -6.35
CA SER A 83 -11.19 3.32 -6.94
C SER A 83 -11.99 4.59 -7.23
N SER A 84 -11.61 5.72 -6.65
CA SER A 84 -11.97 7.01 -7.23
C SER A 84 -11.17 7.17 -8.52
N ALA A 85 -11.75 6.67 -9.61
CA ALA A 85 -11.62 7.36 -10.87
C ALA A 85 -12.26 8.75 -10.70
N SER A 86 -11.44 9.77 -10.42
CA SER A 86 -11.80 11.17 -10.68
C SER A 86 -10.90 11.72 -11.78
N THR A 87 -11.14 11.22 -13.00
CA THR A 87 -10.96 12.02 -14.22
C THR A 87 -11.99 13.13 -14.18
N GLY A 88 -11.53 14.39 -14.24
CA GLY A 88 -12.33 15.54 -14.67
C GLY A 88 -12.82 16.48 -13.56
N SER A 89 -12.03 17.50 -13.26
CA SER A 89 -12.59 18.85 -13.11
C SER A 89 -11.99 19.71 -14.21
N GLY A 90 -12.66 19.66 -15.36
CA GLY A 90 -12.59 20.69 -16.38
C GLY A 90 -13.99 21.31 -16.51
N SER A 91 -14.01 22.64 -16.60
CA SER A 91 -15.14 23.52 -16.96
C SER A 91 -16.12 23.86 -15.82
N ALA A 92 -16.54 25.11 -15.62
CA ALA A 92 -16.69 26.19 -16.58
C ALA A 92 -16.50 27.58 -15.95
N ASP A 93 -15.95 28.46 -16.78
CA ASP A 93 -16.21 29.90 -16.78
C ASP A 93 -17.71 30.20 -16.55
N SER A 94 -18.00 31.09 -15.61
CA SER A 94 -19.24 31.86 -15.61
C SER A 94 -18.94 33.27 -15.11
N ALA A 95 -18.53 34.11 -16.04
CA ALA A 95 -18.79 35.54 -15.96
C ALA A 95 -20.30 35.79 -15.91
N THR A 96 -20.79 36.37 -14.82
CA THR A 96 -21.94 37.30 -14.81
C THR A 96 -21.78 38.32 -13.68
N ASP A 97 -21.41 39.53 -14.09
CA ASP A 97 -21.95 40.83 -13.67
C ASP A 97 -23.06 40.83 -12.60
N THR A 98 -22.91 41.63 -11.52
CA THR A 98 -23.99 42.43 -10.90
C THR A 98 -23.41 43.47 -9.92
N ALA A 99 -23.89 44.70 -10.11
CA ALA A 99 -23.60 45.96 -9.44
C ALA A 99 -23.78 46.05 -7.91
N LEU A 100 -22.99 46.93 -7.28
CA LEU A 100 -23.45 48.06 -6.43
C LEU A 100 -22.32 49.06 -6.15
#